data_AF-A0A7X3WI17-F1
#
_entry.id   AF-A0A7X3WI17-F1
#
_cell.length_a   1.000
_cell.length_b   1.000
_cell.length_c   1.000
_cell.angle_alpha   90.00
_cell.angle_beta   90.00
_cell.angle_gamma   90.00
#
_symmetry.space_group_name_H-M   'P 1'
#
loop_
_entity.id
_entity.type
_entity.pdbx_description
1 polymer ?
#
loop_
_entity_poly.entity_id
_entity_poly.type
_entity_poly.pdbx_seq_one_letter_code
_entity_poly.pdbx_strand_id
1 'polypeptide(L)'
;DYSRVFAYGVIKAHDEKTMALFATLLNETLNTEMDLHRGYCEKFGISPAEMESAPVAPTTHAYTRHLLHVAQTGTLADVIAGVLPCQWGYAEIGTILAKQGGSPEPLYQEWIDMYASPEFLALGEWLRNLINEITENSSQIEKNRLQKNFLLSSRYEYLFWEMAWTQEMWQI
;
A
#
# COMPACT_ATOMS: atom_id res chain seq x y z
N ASP A 1 2.93 -3.97 9.53
CA ASP A 1 1.79 -4.80 9.12
C ASP A 1 1.68 -5.02 7.63
N TYR A 2 1.91 -4.00 6.82
CA TYR A 2 1.88 -4.11 5.36
C TYR A 2 2.78 -5.24 4.80
N SER A 3 4.02 -5.37 5.28
CA SER A 3 4.92 -6.50 4.90
C SER A 3 4.29 -7.88 5.17
N ARG A 4 3.52 -8.04 6.26
CA ARG A 4 2.84 -9.31 6.57
C ARG A 4 1.73 -9.63 5.56
N VAL A 5 1.08 -8.62 5.00
CA VAL A 5 0.09 -8.80 3.92
C VAL A 5 0.75 -9.42 2.69
N PHE A 6 1.93 -8.94 2.31
CA PHE A 6 2.69 -9.54 1.20
C PHE A 6 3.14 -10.96 1.49
N ALA A 7 3.51 -11.29 2.74
CA ALA A 7 3.77 -12.67 3.14
C ALA A 7 2.54 -13.59 2.95
N TYR A 8 1.32 -13.11 3.23
CA TYR A 8 0.11 -13.85 2.88
C TYR A 8 -0.09 -13.99 1.38
N GLY A 9 0.32 -13.00 0.58
CA GLY A 9 0.38 -13.11 -0.87
C GLY A 9 1.24 -14.28 -1.34
N VAL A 10 2.44 -14.46 -0.75
CA VAL A 10 3.31 -15.62 -1.02
C VAL A 10 2.59 -16.93 -0.67
N ILE A 11 1.96 -17.01 0.50
CA ILE A 11 1.26 -18.23 0.96
C ILE A 11 0.08 -18.59 0.05
N LYS A 12 -0.63 -17.59 -0.50
CA LYS A 12 -1.84 -17.79 -1.29
C LYS A 12 -1.60 -17.86 -2.80
N ALA A 13 -0.39 -17.61 -3.26
CA ALA A 13 -0.05 -17.71 -4.67
C ALA A 13 -0.15 -19.17 -5.16
N HIS A 14 -0.63 -19.35 -6.39
CA HIS A 14 -0.84 -20.67 -6.99
C HIS A 14 0.29 -21.09 -7.95
N ASP A 15 1.25 -20.19 -8.18
CA ASP A 15 2.36 -20.38 -9.10
C ASP A 15 3.62 -19.66 -8.60
N GLU A 16 4.79 -20.16 -9.02
CA GLU A 16 6.09 -19.67 -8.57
C GLU A 16 6.35 -18.21 -8.97
N LYS A 17 5.83 -17.76 -10.12
CA LYS A 17 6.03 -16.37 -10.59
C LYS A 17 5.30 -15.39 -9.67
N THR A 18 4.07 -15.70 -9.30
CA THR A 18 3.30 -14.89 -8.34
C THR A 18 3.92 -14.94 -6.94
N MET A 19 4.36 -16.12 -6.49
CA MET A 19 5.08 -16.26 -5.21
C MET A 19 6.34 -15.39 -5.16
N ALA A 20 7.16 -15.44 -6.23
CA ALA A 20 8.40 -14.69 -6.33
C ALA A 20 8.14 -13.18 -6.27
N LEU A 21 7.11 -12.68 -6.96
CA LEU A 21 6.78 -11.27 -6.88
C LEU A 21 6.40 -10.86 -5.45
N PHE A 22 5.47 -11.57 -4.80
CA PHE A 22 5.07 -11.22 -3.44
C PHE A 22 6.24 -11.32 -2.44
N ALA A 23 7.19 -12.22 -2.67
CA ALA A 23 8.42 -12.30 -1.89
C ALA A 23 9.33 -11.08 -2.11
N THR A 24 9.45 -10.61 -3.36
CA THR A 24 10.14 -9.35 -3.68
C THR A 24 9.48 -8.16 -2.99
N LEU A 25 8.15 -8.02 -3.09
CA LEU A 25 7.40 -6.94 -2.44
C LEU A 25 7.56 -6.95 -0.92
N LEU A 26 7.50 -8.14 -0.32
CA LEU A 26 7.78 -8.33 1.10
C LEU A 26 9.19 -7.81 1.45
N ASN A 27 10.20 -8.22 0.69
CA ASN A 27 11.58 -7.81 0.92
C ASN A 27 11.77 -6.30 0.74
N GLU A 28 11.24 -5.72 -0.34
CA GLU A 28 11.32 -4.28 -0.61
C GLU A 28 10.65 -3.46 0.49
N THR A 29 9.43 -3.84 0.89
CA THR A 29 8.70 -3.13 1.96
C THR A 29 9.43 -3.23 3.29
N LEU A 30 9.95 -4.42 3.62
CA LEU A 30 10.55 -4.67 4.93
C LEU A 30 11.97 -4.11 5.07
N ASN A 31 12.79 -4.26 4.02
CA ASN A 31 14.22 -4.02 4.08
C ASN A 31 14.66 -2.77 3.30
N THR A 32 13.90 -2.32 2.30
CA THR A 32 14.28 -1.14 1.48
C THR A 32 13.47 0.10 1.88
N GLU A 33 12.15 -0.01 1.87
CA GLU A 33 11.25 1.11 2.14
C GLU A 33 11.37 1.61 3.58
N MET A 34 11.57 0.72 4.55
CA MET A 34 11.74 1.09 5.95
C MET A 34 13.00 1.95 6.18
N ASP A 35 14.09 1.65 5.46
CA ASP A 35 15.33 2.43 5.55
C ASP A 35 15.17 3.81 4.90
N LEU A 36 14.39 3.90 3.83
CA LEU A 36 14.04 5.17 3.19
C LEU A 36 13.20 6.06 4.14
N HIS A 37 12.21 5.49 4.84
CA HIS A 37 11.44 6.23 5.84
C HIS A 37 12.30 6.69 7.02
N ARG A 38 13.23 5.85 7.49
CA ARG A 38 14.21 6.25 8.53
C ARG A 38 15.06 7.43 8.07
N GLY A 39 15.52 7.41 6.82
CA GLY A 39 16.25 8.53 6.22
C GLY A 39 15.43 9.81 6.18
N TYR A 40 14.14 9.75 5.81
CA TYR A 40 13.26 10.93 5.88
C TYR A 40 13.08 11.45 7.29
N CYS A 41 12.79 10.57 8.26
CA CYS A 41 12.65 10.95 9.65
C CYS A 41 13.92 11.63 10.19
N GLU A 42 15.10 11.14 9.83
CA GLU A 42 16.37 11.79 10.17
C GLU A 42 16.47 13.21 9.58
N LYS A 43 16.07 13.40 8.31
CA LYS A 43 15.99 14.75 7.69
C LYS A 43 15.04 15.69 8.45
N PHE A 44 14.02 15.15 9.12
CA PHE A 44 13.09 15.91 9.98
C PHE A 44 13.53 16.02 11.45
N GLY A 45 14.71 15.49 11.81
CA GLY A 45 15.22 15.50 13.18
C GLY A 45 14.52 14.50 14.12
N ILE A 46 13.82 13.50 13.58
CA ILE A 46 13.14 12.44 14.33
C ILE A 46 14.12 11.29 14.56
N SER A 47 14.41 10.97 15.82
CA SER A 47 15.31 9.89 16.19
C SER A 47 14.67 8.49 15.99
N PRO A 48 15.47 7.42 15.87
CA PRO A 48 14.95 6.05 15.83
C PRO A 48 14.10 5.70 17.05
N ALA A 49 14.47 6.19 18.24
CA ALA A 49 13.71 5.95 19.47
C ALA A 49 12.34 6.64 19.45
N GLU A 50 12.25 7.87 18.93
CA GLU A 50 10.97 8.56 18.72
C GLU A 50 10.09 7.81 17.72
N MET A 51 10.68 7.30 16.64
CA MET A 51 9.95 6.49 15.65
C MET A 51 9.41 5.18 16.24
N GLU A 52 10.22 4.45 17.01
CA GLU A 52 9.83 3.18 17.62
C GLU A 52 8.77 3.35 18.73
N SER A 53 8.79 4.49 19.42
CA SER A 53 7.84 4.81 20.49
C SER A 53 6.58 5.53 19.98
N ALA A 54 6.53 5.92 18.70
CA ALA A 54 5.41 6.64 18.13
C ALA A 54 4.11 5.83 18.23
N PRO A 55 3.04 6.38 18.83
CA PRO A 55 1.76 5.69 18.90
C PRO A 55 1.16 5.58 17.50
N VAL A 56 0.59 4.41 17.19
CA VAL A 56 -0.11 4.19 15.92
C VAL A 56 -1.43 4.97 15.94
N ALA A 57 -1.66 5.83 14.96
CA ALA A 57 -2.91 6.58 14.83
C ALA A 57 -4.13 5.64 14.68
N PRO A 58 -5.34 6.04 15.15
CA PRO A 58 -6.56 5.25 15.04
C PRO A 58 -6.82 4.73 13.62
N THR A 59 -6.68 5.61 12.61
CA THR A 59 -6.89 5.25 11.20
C THR A 59 -5.84 4.25 10.70
N THR A 60 -4.55 4.44 11.00
CA THR A 60 -3.49 3.47 10.64
C THR A 60 -3.77 2.11 11.26
N HIS A 61 -4.17 2.09 12.53
CA HIS A 61 -4.51 0.84 13.21
C HIS A 61 -5.70 0.15 12.55
N ALA A 62 -6.79 0.88 12.27
CA ALA A 62 -7.97 0.30 11.60
C ALA A 62 -7.65 -0.22 10.21
N TYR A 63 -6.91 0.54 9.40
CA TYR A 63 -6.59 0.17 8.03
C TYR A 63 -5.71 -1.08 7.97
N THR A 64 -4.64 -1.14 8.77
CA THR A 64 -3.75 -2.29 8.80
C THR A 64 -4.46 -3.57 9.28
N ARG A 65 -5.41 -3.45 10.21
CA ARG A 65 -6.25 -4.59 10.65
C ARG A 65 -7.19 -5.07 9.55
N HIS A 66 -7.80 -4.16 8.79
CA HIS A 66 -8.58 -4.52 7.59
C HIS A 66 -7.72 -5.30 6.59
N LEU A 67 -6.54 -4.79 6.22
CA LEU A 67 -5.65 -5.45 5.28
C LEU A 67 -5.22 -6.84 5.76
N LEU A 68 -4.84 -6.97 7.03
CA LEU A 68 -4.48 -8.26 7.62
C LEU A 68 -5.66 -9.23 7.67
N HIS A 69 -6.86 -8.76 8.00
CA HIS A 69 -8.06 -9.60 8.04
C HIS A 69 -8.40 -10.15 6.66
N VAL A 70 -8.42 -9.29 5.64
CA VAL A 70 -8.61 -9.69 4.22
C VAL A 70 -7.54 -10.69 3.82
N ALA A 71 -6.27 -10.42 4.15
CA ALA A 71 -5.15 -11.28 3.81
C ALA A 71 -5.17 -12.63 4.52
N GLN A 72 -5.68 -12.70 5.74
CA GLN A 72 -5.78 -13.95 6.48
C GLN A 72 -6.92 -14.84 5.97
N THR A 73 -8.10 -14.24 5.82
CA THR A 73 -9.35 -14.97 5.63
C THR A 73 -9.75 -15.15 4.16
N GLY A 74 -9.23 -14.33 3.26
CA GLY A 74 -9.60 -14.32 1.85
C GLY A 74 -8.74 -15.23 0.95
N THR A 75 -8.92 -15.08 -0.35
CA THR A 75 -8.08 -15.71 -1.40
C THR A 75 -6.94 -14.76 -1.81
N LEU A 76 -6.08 -15.20 -2.73
CA LEU A 76 -5.10 -14.32 -3.36
C LEU A 76 -5.74 -13.07 -3.98
N ALA A 77 -6.90 -13.22 -4.63
CA ALA A 77 -7.63 -12.11 -5.22
C ALA A 77 -8.08 -11.09 -4.16
N ASP A 78 -8.46 -11.56 -2.97
CA ASP A 78 -8.80 -10.69 -1.85
C ASP A 78 -7.57 -9.90 -1.36
N VAL A 79 -6.38 -10.54 -1.29
CA VAL A 79 -5.12 -9.85 -0.95
C VAL A 79 -4.84 -8.74 -1.95
N ILE A 80 -4.89 -9.05 -3.26
CA ILE A 80 -4.64 -8.07 -4.32
C ILE A 80 -5.66 -6.95 -4.26
N ALA A 81 -6.95 -7.26 -4.11
CA ALA A 81 -8.00 -6.26 -3.97
C ALA A 81 -7.77 -5.32 -2.77
N GLY A 82 -7.21 -5.84 -1.67
CA GLY A 82 -6.90 -5.06 -0.47
C GLY A 82 -5.73 -4.09 -0.67
N VAL A 83 -4.66 -4.50 -1.35
CA VAL A 83 -3.44 -3.67 -1.53
C VAL A 83 -3.46 -2.80 -2.79
N LEU A 84 -4.30 -3.14 -3.77
CA LEU A 84 -4.33 -2.44 -5.05
C LEU A 84 -4.67 -0.94 -4.94
N PRO A 85 -5.57 -0.48 -4.04
CA PRO A 85 -5.79 0.95 -3.84
C PRO A 85 -4.56 1.74 -3.43
N CYS A 86 -3.66 1.15 -2.62
CA CYS A 86 -2.40 1.77 -2.26
C CYS A 86 -1.52 1.93 -3.51
N GLN A 87 -1.22 0.82 -4.18
CA GLN A 87 -0.33 0.84 -5.35
C GLN A 87 -0.88 1.71 -6.49
N TRP A 88 -2.14 1.53 -6.84
CA TRP A 88 -2.74 2.24 -7.97
C TRP A 88 -3.06 3.70 -7.61
N GLY A 89 -3.57 3.97 -6.41
CA GLY A 89 -3.89 5.33 -5.98
C GLY A 89 -2.66 6.23 -5.91
N TYR A 90 -1.57 5.76 -5.31
CA TYR A 90 -0.34 6.54 -5.24
C TYR A 90 0.28 6.77 -6.63
N ALA A 91 0.24 5.75 -7.49
CA ALA A 91 0.68 5.86 -8.89
C ALA A 91 -0.09 6.94 -9.66
N GLU A 92 -1.41 7.00 -9.50
CA GLU A 92 -2.25 8.03 -10.14
C GLU A 92 -1.93 9.42 -9.59
N ILE A 93 -1.83 9.58 -8.27
CA ILE A 93 -1.53 10.86 -7.63
C ILE A 93 -0.14 11.36 -8.06
N GLY A 94 0.89 10.54 -7.94
CA GLY A 94 2.25 10.88 -8.35
C GLY A 94 2.33 11.28 -9.82
N THR A 95 1.70 10.50 -10.71
CA THR A 95 1.65 10.81 -12.15
C THR A 95 0.95 12.14 -12.44
N ILE A 96 -0.16 12.44 -11.75
CA ILE A 96 -0.90 13.69 -11.93
C ILE A 96 -0.03 14.87 -11.47
N LEU A 97 0.60 14.77 -10.30
CA LEU A 97 1.45 15.84 -9.76
C LEU A 97 2.69 16.09 -10.62
N ALA A 98 3.34 15.02 -11.12
CA ALA A 98 4.46 15.13 -12.04
C ALA A 98 4.06 15.88 -13.33
N LYS A 99 2.88 15.56 -13.89
CA LYS A 99 2.34 16.26 -15.08
C LYS A 99 1.99 17.73 -14.81
N GLN A 100 1.70 18.09 -13.56
CA GLN A 100 1.42 19.47 -13.14
C GLN A 100 2.70 20.29 -12.86
N GLY A 101 3.89 19.71 -13.07
CA GLY A 101 5.17 20.40 -12.91
C GLY A 101 5.90 20.10 -11.60
N GLY A 102 5.40 19.13 -10.82
CA GLY A 102 6.06 18.69 -9.59
C GLY A 102 5.90 19.67 -8.42
N SER A 103 6.89 19.70 -7.54
CA SER A 103 6.94 20.56 -6.35
C SER A 103 8.26 21.34 -6.28
N PRO A 104 8.24 22.63 -5.89
CA PRO A 104 9.47 23.37 -5.59
C PRO A 104 10.13 22.94 -4.28
N GLU A 105 9.40 22.24 -3.39
CA GLU A 105 9.94 21.67 -2.15
C GLU A 105 10.61 20.32 -2.44
N PRO A 106 11.93 20.17 -2.24
CA PRO A 106 12.69 18.97 -2.61
C PRO A 106 12.11 17.68 -2.05
N LEU A 107 11.64 17.66 -0.79
CA LEU A 107 11.10 16.44 -0.18
C LEU A 107 9.80 15.97 -0.85
N TYR A 108 8.95 16.92 -1.24
CA TYR A 108 7.74 16.59 -1.98
C TYR A 108 8.04 16.20 -3.42
N GLN A 109 9.10 16.75 -4.02
CA GLN A 109 9.55 16.31 -5.34
C GLN A 109 10.08 14.86 -5.31
N GLU A 110 10.90 14.51 -4.32
CA GLU A 110 11.37 13.12 -4.12
C GLU A 110 10.18 12.15 -3.97
N TRP A 111 9.14 12.54 -3.23
CA TRP A 111 7.90 11.76 -3.11
C TRP A 111 7.18 11.60 -4.46
N ILE A 112 7.00 12.68 -5.22
CA ILE A 112 6.35 12.65 -6.54
C ILE A 112 7.12 11.74 -7.50
N ASP A 113 8.44 11.87 -7.55
CA ASP A 113 9.31 11.09 -8.43
C ASP A 113 9.24 9.59 -8.12
N MET A 114 9.18 9.22 -6.83
CA MET A 114 9.02 7.84 -6.39
C MET A 114 7.71 7.23 -6.91
N TYR A 115 6.58 7.88 -6.69
CA TYR A 115 5.28 7.31 -7.06
C TYR A 115 4.93 7.47 -8.54
N ALA A 116 5.63 8.36 -9.27
CA ALA A 116 5.58 8.46 -10.72
C ALA A 116 6.64 7.59 -11.42
N SER A 117 7.45 6.82 -10.68
CA SER A 117 8.54 6.04 -11.26
C SER A 117 8.01 4.90 -12.15
N PRO A 118 8.73 4.56 -13.25
CA PRO A 118 8.33 3.45 -14.11
C PRO A 118 8.17 2.12 -13.36
N GLU A 119 9.00 1.87 -12.36
CA GLU A 119 8.97 0.66 -11.53
C GLU A 119 7.67 0.60 -10.71
N PHE A 120 7.29 1.71 -10.07
CA PHE A 120 6.07 1.78 -9.28
C PHE A 120 4.81 1.65 -10.15
N LEU A 121 4.80 2.28 -11.33
CA LEU A 121 3.72 2.16 -12.31
C LEU A 121 3.57 0.73 -12.84
N ALA A 122 4.69 0.08 -13.18
CA ALA A 122 4.70 -1.28 -13.70
C ALA A 122 4.13 -2.29 -12.69
N LEU A 123 4.42 -2.13 -11.40
CA LEU A 123 3.85 -2.96 -10.35
C LEU A 123 2.32 -2.77 -10.24
N GLY A 124 1.83 -1.53 -10.34
CA GLY A 124 0.39 -1.24 -10.35
C GLY A 124 -0.33 -1.90 -11.53
N GLU A 125 0.23 -1.81 -12.73
CA GLU A 125 -0.30 -2.48 -13.93
C GLU A 125 -0.29 -4.00 -13.78
N TRP A 126 0.80 -4.57 -13.25
CA TRP A 126 0.92 -6.00 -13.04
C TRP A 126 -0.17 -6.53 -12.10
N LEU A 127 -0.41 -5.87 -10.96
CA LEU A 127 -1.44 -6.28 -10.01
C LEU A 127 -2.84 -6.20 -10.62
N ARG A 128 -3.11 -5.18 -11.44
CA ARG A 128 -4.38 -5.04 -12.18
C ARG A 128 -4.56 -6.17 -13.19
N ASN A 129 -3.51 -6.55 -13.90
CA ASN A 129 -3.56 -7.65 -14.85
C ASN A 129 -3.76 -8.99 -14.13
N LEU A 130 -3.03 -9.24 -13.04
CA LEU A 130 -3.16 -10.48 -12.28
C LEU A 130 -4.57 -10.62 -11.68
N ILE A 131 -5.13 -9.57 -11.07
CA ILE A 131 -6.48 -9.68 -10.50
C ILE A 131 -7.53 -9.92 -11.59
N ASN A 132 -7.39 -9.30 -12.77
CA ASN A 132 -8.29 -9.57 -13.90
C ASN A 132 -8.19 -11.02 -14.37
N GLU A 133 -6.97 -11.56 -14.48
CA GLU A 133 -6.72 -12.95 -14.87
C GLU A 133 -7.33 -13.95 -13.88
N ILE A 134 -6.99 -13.85 -12.60
CA ILE A 134 -7.43 -14.84 -11.59
C ILE A 134 -8.93 -14.73 -11.26
N THR A 135 -9.59 -13.65 -11.69
CA THR A 135 -11.03 -13.41 -11.45
C THR A 135 -11.89 -13.49 -12.72
N GLU A 136 -11.30 -13.87 -13.86
CA GLU A 136 -12.01 -13.98 -15.15
C GLU A 136 -13.31 -14.77 -15.00
N ASN A 137 -13.20 -15.95 -14.38
CA ASN A 137 -14.30 -16.90 -14.17
C ASN A 137 -14.98 -16.79 -12.80
N SER A 138 -14.67 -15.75 -12.00
CA SER A 138 -15.30 -15.57 -10.69
C SER A 138 -16.79 -15.26 -10.80
N SER A 139 -17.56 -15.81 -9.86
CA SER A 139 -18.97 -15.52 -9.69
C SER A 139 -19.21 -14.04 -9.34
N GLN A 140 -20.45 -13.57 -9.56
CA GLN A 140 -20.81 -12.21 -9.16
C GLN A 140 -20.67 -11.97 -7.65
N ILE A 141 -20.87 -13.01 -6.82
CA ILE A 141 -20.71 -12.93 -5.37
C ILE A 141 -19.25 -12.66 -5.02
N GLU A 142 -18.31 -13.35 -5.66
CA GLU A 142 -16.87 -13.13 -5.47
C GLU A 142 -16.46 -11.74 -5.98
N LYS A 143 -16.88 -11.35 -7.17
CA LYS A 143 -16.58 -10.01 -7.73
C LYS A 143 -17.08 -8.89 -6.81
N ASN A 144 -18.29 -9.03 -6.25
CA ASN A 144 -18.84 -8.08 -5.29
C ASN A 144 -18.03 -8.04 -3.98
N ARG A 145 -17.52 -9.19 -3.50
CA ARG A 145 -16.65 -9.24 -2.32
C ARG A 145 -15.33 -8.51 -2.57
N LEU A 146 -14.68 -8.78 -3.70
CA LEU A 146 -13.42 -8.14 -4.08
C LEU A 146 -13.59 -6.62 -4.25
N GLN A 147 -14.68 -6.19 -4.89
CA GLN A 147 -15.01 -4.78 -5.02
C GLN A 147 -15.19 -4.11 -3.66
N LYS A 148 -15.84 -4.77 -2.69
CA LYS A 148 -15.98 -4.24 -1.33
C LYS A 148 -14.64 -4.07 -0.64
N ASN A 149 -13.74 -5.05 -0.75
CA ASN A 149 -12.39 -4.96 -0.17
C ASN A 149 -11.59 -3.81 -0.79
N PHE A 150 -11.63 -3.68 -2.12
CA PHE A 150 -10.99 -2.58 -2.84
C PHE A 150 -11.54 -1.22 -2.39
N LEU A 151 -12.86 -1.03 -2.41
CA LEU A 151 -13.47 0.24 -2.03
C LEU A 151 -13.24 0.61 -0.57
N LEU A 152 -13.19 -0.38 0.33
CA LEU A 152 -12.90 -0.13 1.73
C LEU A 152 -11.44 0.29 1.93
N SER A 153 -10.50 -0.38 1.26
CA SER A 153 -9.10 0.05 1.24
C SER A 153 -8.94 1.46 0.64
N SER A 154 -9.63 1.80 -0.46
CA SER A 154 -9.61 3.16 -1.02
C SER A 154 -10.15 4.22 -0.04
N ARG A 155 -11.17 3.90 0.75
CA ARG A 155 -11.68 4.82 1.79
C ARG A 155 -10.65 5.00 2.90
N TYR A 156 -9.96 3.93 3.31
CA TYR A 156 -8.89 4.04 4.28
C TYR A 156 -7.70 4.84 3.74
N GLU A 157 -7.35 4.73 2.46
CA GLU A 157 -6.33 5.60 1.86
C GLU A 157 -6.70 7.08 1.95
N TYR A 158 -7.96 7.43 1.63
CA TYR A 158 -8.44 8.80 1.82
C TYR A 158 -8.32 9.26 3.28
N LEU A 159 -8.74 8.41 4.23
CA LEU A 159 -8.60 8.71 5.66
C LEU A 159 -7.14 8.76 6.11
N PHE A 160 -6.24 8.03 5.45
CA PHE A 160 -4.80 8.05 5.73
C PHE A 160 -4.19 9.42 5.39
N TRP A 161 -4.65 10.05 4.31
CA TRP A 161 -4.31 11.44 4.00
C TRP A 161 -4.89 12.42 5.01
N GLU A 162 -6.18 12.26 5.34
CA GLU A 162 -6.87 13.13 6.30
C GLU A 162 -6.26 13.06 7.70
N MET A 163 -5.90 11.87 8.19
CA MET A 163 -5.29 11.70 9.51
C MET A 163 -3.92 12.39 9.59
N ALA A 164 -3.16 12.43 8.49
CA ALA A 164 -1.86 13.11 8.45
C ALA A 164 -2.06 14.63 8.45
N TRP A 165 -3.04 15.13 7.70
CA TRP A 165 -3.39 16.55 7.65
C TRP A 165 -3.92 17.08 8.99
N THR A 166 -4.78 16.31 9.65
CA THR A 166 -5.40 16.68 10.93
C THR A 166 -4.60 16.26 12.16
N GLN A 167 -3.51 15.52 11.97
CA GLN A 167 -2.67 14.95 13.03
C GLN A 167 -3.49 14.10 14.00
N GLU A 168 -4.26 13.15 13.45
CA GLU A 168 -5.16 12.28 14.23
C GLU A 168 -4.40 11.51 15.30
N MET A 169 -4.86 11.65 16.54
CA MET A 169 -4.37 10.90 17.70
C MET A 169 -5.56 10.28 18.44
N TRP A 170 -5.28 9.26 19.25
CA TRP A 170 -6.25 8.72 20.20
C TRP A 170 -6.73 9.82 21.16
N GLN A 171 -8.04 9.91 21.36
CA GLN A 171 -8.68 10.94 22.20
C GLN A 171 -8.92 10.48 23.65
N ILE A 172 -8.34 9.35 24.04
CA ILE A 172 -8.53 8.69 25.34
C ILE A 172 -7.21 8.20 25.92
#